data_AF-G8SGE3-F1
#
_entry.id   AF-G8SGE3-F1
#
_cell.length_a   1.000
_cell.length_b   1.000
_cell.length_c   1.000
_cell.angle_alpha   90.00
_cell.angle_beta   90.00
_cell.angle_gamma   90.00
#
_symmetry.space_group_name_H-M   'P 1'
#
loop_
_entity.id
_entity.type
_entity.pdbx_description
1 polymer ?
#
loop_
_entity_poly.entity_id
_entity_poly.type
_entity_poly.pdbx_seq_one_letter_code
_entity_poly.pdbx_strand_id
1 'polypeptide(L)'
;MCLHGISFVLHTGIGWEDLPQELGFGSGMTCWRRLQRWTEAGVFDRVHQPLLAKSNAANRIDWSRAAMDGSHIDAKKGRRDRPVAGQPR
;
A
#
# COMPACT_ATOMS: atom_id res chain seq x y z
N MET A 1 -4.67 -16.84 6.02
CA MET A 1 -3.83 -16.94 4.80
C MET A 1 -3.69 -15.60 4.09
N CYS A 2 -4.78 -14.94 3.64
CA CYS A 2 -4.66 -13.66 2.93
C CYS A 2 -3.97 -12.53 3.70
N LEU A 3 -4.22 -12.35 5.01
CA LEU A 3 -3.53 -11.32 5.79
C LEU A 3 -2.01 -11.55 5.82
N HIS A 4 -1.55 -12.79 6.01
CA HIS A 4 -0.12 -13.13 5.95
C HIS A 4 0.48 -12.87 4.56
N GLY A 5 -0.24 -13.22 3.50
CA GLY A 5 0.19 -12.90 2.12
C GLY A 5 0.29 -11.39 1.88
N ILE A 6 -0.68 -10.61 2.35
CA ILE A 6 -0.64 -9.13 2.31
C ILE A 6 0.59 -8.61 3.07
N SER A 7 0.79 -9.06 4.32
CA SER A 7 1.95 -8.65 5.13
C SER A 7 3.27 -8.99 4.45
N PHE A 8 3.37 -10.18 3.83
CA PHE A 8 4.58 -10.61 3.12
C PHE A 8 4.89 -9.71 1.93
N VAL A 9 3.90 -9.44 1.07
CA VAL A 9 4.06 -8.55 -0.10
C VAL A 9 4.44 -7.15 0.34
N LEU A 10 3.76 -6.58 1.35
CA LEU A 10 4.05 -5.24 1.84
C LEU A 10 5.43 -5.12 2.51
N HIS A 11 5.91 -6.19 3.15
CA HIS A 11 7.21 -6.21 3.80
C HIS A 11 8.36 -6.38 2.80
N THR A 12 8.18 -7.23 1.79
CA THR A 12 9.22 -7.57 0.81
C THR A 12 9.22 -6.66 -0.42
N GLY A 13 8.10 -5.99 -0.70
CA GLY A 13 7.93 -5.11 -1.86
C GLY A 13 7.80 -5.83 -3.20
N ILE A 14 7.60 -7.15 -3.21
CA ILE A 14 7.43 -7.93 -4.44
C ILE A 14 6.10 -7.61 -5.14
N GLY A 15 5.97 -7.96 -6.41
CA GLY A 15 4.69 -7.91 -7.12
C GLY A 15 3.68 -8.89 -6.52
N TRP A 16 2.39 -8.56 -6.61
CA TRP A 16 1.32 -9.46 -6.16
C TRP A 16 1.31 -10.80 -6.92
N GLU A 17 1.75 -10.82 -8.17
CA GLU A 17 1.85 -12.03 -8.98
C GLU A 17 3.07 -12.90 -8.61
N ASP A 18 4.08 -12.29 -7.98
CA ASP A 18 5.32 -12.95 -7.56
C ASP A 18 5.22 -13.59 -6.17
N LEU A 19 4.03 -13.54 -5.53
CA LEU A 19 3.83 -14.13 -4.21
C LEU A 19 4.03 -15.65 -4.29
N PRO A 20 5.03 -16.22 -3.57
CA PRO A 20 5.32 -17.65 -3.65
C PRO A 20 4.13 -18.48 -3.13
N GLN A 21 3.63 -19.39 -3.97
CA GLN A 21 2.45 -20.19 -3.65
C GLN A 21 2.76 -21.32 -2.66
N GLU A 22 4.03 -21.76 -2.61
CA GLU A 22 4.56 -22.75 -1.67
C GLU A 22 4.42 -22.32 -0.20
N LEU A 23 4.29 -21.01 0.06
CA LEU A 23 4.05 -20.47 1.41
C LEU A 23 2.60 -20.66 1.89
N GLY A 24 1.70 -21.15 1.03
CA GLY A 24 0.31 -21.46 1.39
C GLY A 24 -0.57 -20.23 1.66
N PHE A 25 -0.14 -19.04 1.25
CA PHE A 25 -0.92 -17.80 1.44
C PHE A 25 -2.10 -17.66 0.46
N GLY A 26 -2.11 -18.47 -0.60
CA GLY A 26 -3.02 -18.36 -1.74
C GLY A 26 -2.48 -17.39 -2.80
N SER A 27 -3.26 -17.14 -3.85
CA SER A 27 -2.87 -16.21 -4.91
C SER A 27 -2.73 -14.77 -4.37
N GLY A 28 -1.66 -14.08 -4.75
CA GLY A 28 -1.48 -12.68 -4.38
C GLY A 28 -2.56 -11.76 -4.94
N MET A 29 -3.20 -12.09 -6.07
CA MET A 29 -4.38 -11.35 -6.55
C MET A 29 -5.59 -11.48 -5.61
N THR A 30 -5.75 -12.62 -4.94
CA THR A 30 -6.78 -12.78 -3.90
C THR A 30 -6.43 -11.97 -2.66
N CYS A 31 -5.15 -11.91 -2.30
CA CYS A 31 -4.65 -11.06 -1.22
C CYS A 31 -4.90 -9.58 -1.53
N TRP A 32 -4.59 -9.11 -2.73
CA TRP A 32 -4.82 -7.73 -3.16
C TRP A 32 -6.30 -7.36 -3.16
N ARG A 33 -7.19 -8.18 -3.76
CA ARG A 33 -8.64 -7.94 -3.71
C ARG A 33 -9.16 -7.88 -2.27
N ARG A 34 -8.62 -8.73 -1.40
CA ARG A 34 -9.00 -8.73 0.02
C ARG A 34 -8.52 -7.46 0.72
N LEU A 35 -7.29 -7.02 0.46
CA LEU A 35 -6.73 -5.77 0.97
C LEU A 35 -7.63 -4.60 0.55
N GLN A 36 -7.95 -4.49 -0.74
CA GLN A 36 -8.82 -3.43 -1.26
C GLN A 36 -10.17 -3.39 -0.54
N ARG A 37 -10.86 -4.54 -0.42
CA ARG A 37 -12.15 -4.62 0.29
C ARG A 37 -12.05 -4.20 1.75
N TRP A 38 -10.94 -4.53 2.42
CA TRP A 38 -10.72 -4.12 3.81
C TRP A 38 -10.44 -2.64 3.95
N THR A 39 -9.68 -2.06 3.01
CA THR A 39 -9.46 -0.62 2.94
C THR A 39 -10.77 0.12 2.71
N GLU A 40 -11.58 -0.29 1.72
CA GLU A 40 -12.88 0.31 1.43
C GLU A 40 -13.87 0.18 2.60
N ALA A 41 -13.83 -0.94 3.32
CA ALA A 41 -14.66 -1.16 4.51
C ALA A 41 -14.13 -0.47 5.78
N GLY A 42 -12.99 0.24 5.74
CA GLY A 42 -12.37 0.90 6.89
C GLY A 42 -11.93 -0.08 7.99
N VAL A 43 -11.59 -1.32 7.63
CA VAL A 43 -11.22 -2.36 8.60
C VAL A 43 -9.97 -1.97 9.38
N PHE A 44 -8.98 -1.40 8.69
CA PHE A 44 -7.73 -0.99 9.33
C PHE A 44 -7.96 0.12 10.35
N ASP A 45 -8.80 1.12 10.04
CA ASP A 45 -9.13 2.19 10.99
C ASP A 45 -9.82 1.65 12.24
N ARG A 46 -10.80 0.74 12.06
CA ARG A 46 -11.55 0.13 13.16
C ARG A 46 -10.66 -0.73 14.07
N VAL A 47 -9.58 -1.30 13.54
CA VAL A 47 -8.59 -2.06 14.33
C VAL A 47 -7.54 -1.12 14.94
N HIS A 48 -7.11 -0.10 14.21
CA HIS A 48 -6.05 0.82 14.61
C HIS A 48 -6.47 1.70 15.78
N GLN A 49 -7.66 2.31 15.73
CA GLN A 49 -8.17 3.19 16.78
C GLN A 49 -8.16 2.58 18.19
N PRO A 50 -8.73 1.38 18.43
CA PRO A 50 -8.71 0.78 19.76
C PRO A 50 -7.30 0.31 20.17
N LEU A 51 -6.45 -0.10 19.22
CA LEU A 51 -5.06 -0.45 19.52
C LEU A 51 -4.28 0.78 19.98
N LEU A 52 -4.45 1.91 19.27
CA LEU A 52 -3.84 3.18 19.61
C LEU A 52 -4.31 3.66 20.99
N ALA A 53 -5.61 3.61 21.25
CA ALA A 53 -6.18 4.00 22.55
C ALA A 53 -5.61 3.16 23.70
N LYS A 54 -5.52 1.84 23.54
CA LYS A 54 -4.94 0.92 24.53
C LYS A 54 -3.45 1.19 24.76
N SER A 55 -2.68 1.40 23.69
CA SER A 55 -1.26 1.71 23.79
C SER A 55 -1.01 3.06 24.46
N ASN A 56 -1.84 4.06 24.16
CA ASN A 56 -1.78 5.36 24.81
C ASN A 56 -2.09 5.27 26.31
N ALA A 57 -3.18 4.57 26.68
CA ALA A 57 -3.54 4.34 28.07
C ALA A 57 -2.46 3.56 28.84
N ALA A 58 -1.71 2.69 28.16
CA ALA A 58 -0.60 1.95 28.73
C ALA A 58 0.74 2.71 28.74
N ASN A 59 0.78 3.99 28.34
CA ASN A 59 2.00 4.79 28.18
C ASN A 59 3.07 4.10 27.32
N ARG A 60 2.66 3.35 26.30
CA ARG A 60 3.56 2.62 25.37
C ARG A 60 3.87 3.41 24.10
N ILE A 61 3.29 4.60 23.96
CA ILE A 61 3.53 5.49 22.82
C ILE A 61 4.59 6.50 23.25
N ASP A 62 5.74 6.47 22.59
CA ASP A 62 6.77 7.50 22.73
C ASP A 62 6.39 8.72 21.90
N TRP A 63 5.72 9.68 22.54
CA TRP A 63 5.31 10.94 21.91
C TRP A 63 6.46 11.91 21.67
N SER A 64 7.68 11.64 22.17
CA SER A 64 8.85 12.48 21.89
C SER A 64 9.39 12.31 20.47
N ARG A 65 8.94 11.26 19.78
CA ARG A 65 9.36 10.91 18.41
C ARG A 65 8.16 11.02 17.47
N ALA A 66 8.28 11.86 16.45
CA ALA A 66 7.36 11.88 15.32
C ALA A 66 8.01 11.22 14.10
N ALA A 67 7.36 10.21 13.52
CA ALA A 67 7.74 9.66 12.22
C ALA A 67 6.71 10.13 11.18
N MET A 68 7.16 10.88 10.19
CA MET A 68 6.35 11.16 9.00
C MET A 68 6.68 10.13 7.93
N ASP A 69 5.65 9.45 7.41
CA ASP A 69 5.74 8.64 6.20
C ASP A 69 5.72 9.57 4.97
N GLY A 70 6.48 9.22 3.92
CA GLY A 70 6.52 9.93 2.64
C GLY A 70 6.02 9.03 1.51
N SER A 71 5.07 9.51 0.72
CA SER A 71 4.58 8.78 -0.46
C SER A 71 5.40 9.14 -1.70
N HIS A 72 5.82 8.14 -2.48
CA HIS A 72 6.39 8.34 -3.81
C HIS A 72 5.25 8.38 -4.84
N ILE A 73 5.12 9.48 -5.58
CA ILE A 73 4.16 9.62 -6.68
C ILE A 73 4.96 9.82 -7.96
N ASP A 74 4.74 8.95 -8.94
CA ASP A 74 5.39 9.09 -10.24
C ASP A 74 5.02 10.44 -10.87
N ALA A 75 6.06 11.18 -11.31
CA ALA A 75 5.86 12.43 -12.01
C ALA A 75 5.09 12.17 -13.31
N LYS A 76 3.96 12.86 -13.49
CA LYS A 76 3.18 12.79 -14.73
C LYS A 76 4.07 13.26 -15.88
N LYS A 77 4.46 12.32 -16.76
CA LYS A 77 5.32 12.59 -17.93
C LYS A 77 4.78 13.79 -18.71
N GLY A 78 5.52 14.90 -18.69
CA GLY A 78 5.14 16.12 -19.40
C GLY A 78 4.86 15.82 -20.86
N ARG A 79 3.80 16.41 -21.43
CA ARG A 79 3.52 16.29 -22.86
C ARG A 79 4.75 16.82 -23.62
N ARG A 80 5.39 15.97 -24.42
CA ARG A 80 6.30 16.43 -25.47
C ARG A 80 5.43 17.07 -26.54
N ASP A 81 5.40 18.39 -26.56
CA ASP A 81 4.80 19.12 -27.68
C ASP A 81 5.66 18.81 -28.91
N ARG A 82 5.09 18.09 -29.87
CA ARG A 82 5.78 17.74 -31.11
C ARG A 82 5.50 18.88 -32.08
N PRO A 83 6.50 19.64 -32.55
CA PRO A 83 6.25 20.69 -33.53
C PRO A 83 5.66 20.05 -34.79
N VAL A 84 4.49 20.53 -35.20
CA VAL A 84 3.86 20.19 -36.47
C VAL A 84 4.80 20.61 -37.58
N ALA A 85 5.33 19.63 -38.32
CA ALA A 85 6.11 19.89 -39.53
C ALA A 85 5.18 20.54 -40.57
N GLY A 86 5.48 21.78 -40.94
CA GLY A 86 4.79 22.48 -42.01
C GLY A 86 5.02 21.77 -43.35
N GLN A 87 3.93 21.46 -44.04
CA GLN A 87 3.94 21.20 -45.48
C GLN A 87 3.80 22.53 -46.24
N PRO A 88 4.64 22.78 -47.25
CA PRO A 88 4.27 23.65 -48.34
C PRO A 88 4.10 22.86 -49.66
N ARG A 89 2.90 23.03 -50.22
CA ARG A 89 2.43 22.95 -51.63
C ARG A 89 3.08 21.96 -52.60
#